data_AF-A0AAQ4DIR7-F1
#
_entry.id   AF-A0AAQ4DIR7-F1
#
_cell.length_a   1.000
_cell.length_b   1.000
_cell.length_c   1.000
_cell.angle_alpha   90.00
_cell.angle_beta   90.00
_cell.angle_gamma   90.00
#
_symmetry.space_group_name_H-M   'P 1'
#
loop_
_entity.id
_entity.type
_entity.pdbx_description
1 polymer ?
#
loop_
_entity_poly.entity_id
_entity_poly.type
_entity_poly.pdbx_seq_one_letter_code
_entity_poly.pdbx_strand_id
1 'polypeptide(L)'
;MLLLLQEEFYGKQLILADRELVEQGCALGISSVGMPSVVLPITPYRPAMDVVRLTMVTLTQWLSLCVPEHVEECGAALFVMRSATTHSDLMLRAHEQGVQTSIIHNASILTAVGCCGLQLYSFGETVSIVMWTDTWRPHSYYDKIAANRQRGLHTLCLLDIKVKEKSVENLIKGRDIYEPPRFMTAAEAASQLIEILELRRADGIPASELAYSDDSPCIGLARVGMETQCIKCSSLKEMSTSDLGSPLHSLVIPGKLHPMEIEMLRLFATNSTWFDAVCKNGC
;
A
#
# COMPACT_ATOMS: atom_id res chain seq x y z
N MET A 1 2.78 11.97 -26.54
CA MET A 1 4.23 12.22 -26.54
C MET A 1 4.74 11.93 -25.14
N LEU A 2 5.37 10.77 -24.92
CA LEU A 2 5.87 10.41 -23.59
C LEU A 2 7.15 11.22 -23.29
N LEU A 3 7.23 11.78 -22.08
CA LEU A 3 8.44 12.42 -21.57
C LEU A 3 9.31 11.36 -20.90
N LEU A 4 10.20 10.75 -21.68
CA LEU A 4 11.35 10.03 -21.14
C LEU A 4 12.31 11.06 -20.54
N LEU A 5 12.30 11.21 -19.22
CA LEU A 5 13.33 11.96 -18.51
C LEU A 5 14.61 11.11 -18.47
N GLN A 6 15.50 11.37 -19.43
CA GLN A 6 16.88 10.89 -19.39
C GLN A 6 17.69 11.81 -18.48
N GLU A 7 18.20 11.29 -17.37
CA GLU A 7 19.16 11.99 -16.52
C GLU A 7 20.50 11.26 -16.53
N GLU A 8 21.60 12.01 -16.50
CA GLU A 8 22.96 11.47 -16.48
C GLU A 8 23.43 11.26 -15.04
N PHE A 9 23.79 10.03 -14.68
CA PHE A 9 24.41 9.70 -13.40
C PHE A 9 25.78 9.09 -13.66
N TYR A 10 26.85 9.74 -13.18
CA TYR A 10 28.25 9.38 -13.47
C TYR A 10 28.55 9.19 -14.98
N GLY A 11 27.89 9.98 -15.84
CA GLY A 11 28.04 9.91 -17.30
C GLY A 11 27.35 8.71 -17.97
N LYS A 12 26.50 7.96 -17.25
CA LYS A 12 25.63 6.92 -17.80
C LYS A 12 24.17 7.39 -17.86
N GLN A 13 23.41 6.88 -18.83
CA GLN A 13 21.98 7.18 -18.97
C GLN A 13 21.16 6.41 -17.93
N LEU A 14 20.41 7.14 -17.10
CA LEU A 14 19.47 6.53 -16.14
C LEU A 14 18.05 6.58 -16.71
N ILE A 15 17.37 5.42 -16.72
CA ILE A 15 15.98 5.29 -17.17
C ILE A 15 15.08 5.12 -15.95
N LEU A 16 14.18 6.07 -15.71
CA LEU A 16 13.13 5.97 -14.70
C LEU A 16 11.87 5.34 -15.32
N ALA A 17 11.46 4.18 -14.82
CA ALA A 17 10.23 3.49 -15.21
C ALA A 17 9.11 3.83 -14.24
N ASP A 18 7.98 4.31 -14.76
CA ASP A 18 6.75 4.45 -14.00
C ASP A 18 5.92 3.16 -14.05
N ARG A 19 4.77 3.17 -13.36
CA ARG A 19 3.81 2.06 -13.36
C ARG A 19 3.38 1.65 -14.77
N GLU A 20 3.19 2.61 -15.66
CA GLU A 20 2.71 2.40 -17.03
C GLU A 20 3.77 1.66 -17.88
N LEU A 21 5.06 2.00 -17.71
CA LEU A 21 6.15 1.27 -18.35
C LEU A 21 6.23 -0.19 -17.85
N VAL A 22 6.05 -0.44 -16.55
CA VAL A 22 6.06 -1.80 -15.96
C VAL A 22 4.86 -2.64 -16.41
N GLU A 23 3.64 -2.08 -16.37
CA GLU A 23 2.39 -2.78 -16.67
C GLU A 23 2.12 -2.91 -18.19
N GLN A 24 2.62 -2.00 -19.03
CA GLN A 24 2.26 -1.93 -20.46
C GLN A 24 3.45 -1.84 -21.44
N GLY A 25 4.66 -1.45 -20.99
CA GLY A 25 5.73 -0.95 -21.89
C GLY A 25 7.07 -1.70 -21.93
N CYS A 26 7.39 -2.56 -20.96
CA CYS A 26 8.77 -3.10 -20.77
C CYS A 26 9.42 -3.74 -22.00
N ALA A 27 8.66 -4.35 -22.91
CA ALA A 27 9.21 -5.03 -24.09
C ALA A 27 10.04 -4.10 -25.00
N LEU A 28 9.64 -2.83 -25.14
CA LEU A 28 10.37 -1.84 -25.93
C LEU A 28 11.55 -1.25 -25.13
N GLY A 29 11.36 -0.99 -23.85
CA GLY A 29 12.39 -0.40 -22.99
C GLY A 29 13.61 -1.31 -22.84
N ILE A 30 13.41 -2.57 -22.45
CA ILE A 30 14.51 -3.50 -22.16
C ILE A 30 15.36 -3.76 -23.42
N SER A 31 14.73 -3.89 -24.59
CA SER A 31 15.44 -4.09 -25.87
C SER A 31 16.33 -2.93 -26.32
N SER A 32 16.17 -1.73 -25.75
CA SER A 32 16.94 -0.54 -26.12
C SER A 32 18.16 -0.25 -25.23
N VAL A 33 18.33 -0.96 -24.11
CA VAL A 33 19.40 -0.67 -23.16
C VAL A 33 20.59 -1.62 -23.37
N GLY A 34 21.76 -1.06 -23.62
CA GLY A 34 23.00 -1.83 -23.64
C GLY A 34 23.35 -2.33 -22.24
N MET A 35 23.74 -3.61 -22.13
CA MET A 35 24.04 -4.25 -20.84
C MET A 35 25.19 -3.54 -20.09
N PRO A 36 25.18 -3.52 -18.74
CA PRO A 36 24.15 -4.03 -17.81
C PRO A 36 23.08 -2.97 -17.50
N SER A 37 21.88 -3.33 -17.01
CA SER A 37 20.78 -2.35 -16.76
C SER A 37 19.68 -2.84 -15.81
N VAL A 38 19.13 -1.94 -14.97
CA VAL A 38 17.94 -2.14 -14.09
C VAL A 38 17.36 -0.76 -13.61
N VAL A 39 16.24 -0.62 -12.84
CA VAL A 39 15.57 0.72 -12.62
C VAL A 39 15.10 1.09 -11.17
N LEU A 40 15.46 2.28 -10.61
CA LEU A 40 15.14 2.80 -9.24
C LEU A 40 13.98 3.86 -9.22
N PRO A 41 12.75 3.52 -8.79
CA PRO A 41 11.81 4.50 -8.19
C PRO A 41 11.74 4.57 -6.65
N ILE A 42 11.35 5.76 -6.14
CA ILE A 42 11.18 6.12 -4.72
C ILE A 42 9.74 6.61 -4.48
N THR A 43 9.13 6.26 -3.34
CA THR A 43 8.04 7.03 -2.71
C THR A 43 8.28 7.02 -1.18
N PRO A 44 7.81 8.03 -0.39
CA PRO A 44 6.39 8.31 -0.24
C PRO A 44 5.94 9.70 -0.74
N TYR A 45 4.64 9.83 -1.00
CA TYR A 45 3.96 10.97 -1.62
C TYR A 45 3.88 12.21 -0.70
N ARG A 46 4.62 13.29 -0.99
CA ARG A 46 4.41 14.62 -0.34
C ARG A 46 3.41 15.47 -1.16
N PRO A 47 2.17 15.69 -0.69
CA PRO A 47 1.33 16.76 -1.23
C PRO A 47 1.83 18.12 -0.73
N ALA A 48 1.71 19.16 -1.57
CA ALA A 48 2.06 20.55 -1.28
C ALA A 48 3.56 20.82 -0.94
N MET A 49 4.41 20.69 -1.95
CA MET A 49 5.37 21.76 -2.26
C MET A 49 5.34 22.05 -3.76
N ASP A 50 5.56 23.32 -4.15
CA ASP A 50 5.98 23.67 -5.51
C ASP A 50 7.21 22.86 -5.90
N VAL A 51 7.48 22.72 -7.20
CA VAL A 51 8.52 21.83 -7.77
C VAL A 51 9.89 22.05 -7.12
N VAL A 52 10.15 21.33 -6.02
CA VAL A 52 11.46 21.19 -5.42
C VAL A 52 12.25 20.33 -6.39
N ARG A 53 12.98 21.00 -7.29
CA ARG A 53 14.13 20.41 -7.94
C ARG A 53 14.96 19.76 -6.84
N LEU A 54 15.05 18.43 -6.87
CA LEU A 54 16.08 17.71 -6.14
C LEU A 54 17.42 18.17 -6.72
N THR A 55 17.99 19.21 -6.12
CA THR A 55 19.29 19.74 -6.52
C THR A 55 20.30 18.62 -6.34
N MET A 56 21.10 18.34 -7.39
CA MET A 56 21.82 17.05 -7.52
C MET A 56 22.57 16.63 -6.26
N VAL A 57 23.10 17.58 -5.48
CA VAL A 57 23.69 17.38 -4.14
C VAL A 57 22.93 16.36 -3.28
N THR A 58 21.61 16.47 -3.12
CA THR A 58 20.85 15.60 -2.19
C THR A 58 20.60 14.21 -2.77
N LEU A 59 20.28 14.11 -4.06
CA LEU A 59 20.09 12.83 -4.74
C LEU A 59 21.43 12.07 -4.83
N THR A 60 22.51 12.74 -5.20
CA THR A 60 23.86 12.17 -5.27
C THR A 60 24.40 11.79 -3.89
N GLN A 61 24.13 12.55 -2.83
CA GLN A 61 24.48 12.11 -1.47
C GLN A 61 23.71 10.86 -1.05
N TRP A 62 22.41 10.78 -1.31
CA TRP A 62 21.61 9.60 -0.93
C TRP A 62 22.02 8.37 -1.74
N LEU A 63 22.26 8.52 -3.04
CA LEU A 63 22.80 7.46 -3.88
C LEU A 63 24.20 7.04 -3.43
N SER A 64 25.13 7.97 -3.19
CA SER A 64 26.49 7.67 -2.70
C SER A 64 26.54 7.04 -1.30
N LEU A 65 25.43 7.03 -0.54
CA LEU A 65 25.30 6.35 0.75
C LEU A 65 24.61 4.98 0.66
N CYS A 66 23.79 4.75 -0.37
CA CYS A 66 22.97 3.54 -0.53
C CYS A 66 23.37 2.64 -1.71
N VAL A 67 24.20 3.12 -2.62
CA VAL A 67 24.70 2.41 -3.81
C VAL A 67 26.13 1.93 -3.53
N PRO A 68 26.40 0.62 -3.47
CA PRO A 68 27.77 0.11 -3.34
C PRO A 68 28.62 0.43 -4.56
N GLU A 69 29.94 0.56 -4.38
CA GLU A 69 30.92 0.81 -5.45
C GLU A 69 30.81 -0.19 -6.63
N HIS A 70 30.35 -1.42 -6.35
CA HIS A 70 30.13 -2.46 -7.36
C HIS A 70 29.03 -2.14 -8.39
N VAL A 71 28.25 -1.06 -8.22
CA VAL A 71 27.26 -0.61 -9.20
C VAL A 71 27.90 0.23 -10.31
N GLU A 72 29.16 0.66 -10.18
CA GLU A 72 29.88 1.40 -11.24
C GLU A 72 30.00 0.65 -12.56
N GLU A 73 29.88 -0.69 -12.59
CA GLU A 73 29.84 -1.45 -13.86
C GLU A 73 28.45 -1.39 -14.52
N CYS A 74 27.36 -1.29 -13.74
CA CYS A 74 25.99 -1.31 -14.25
C CYS A 74 25.60 -0.01 -14.97
N GLY A 75 24.83 -0.11 -16.06
CA GLY A 75 24.31 1.01 -16.85
C GLY A 75 23.00 1.61 -16.35
N ALA A 76 22.32 0.93 -15.42
CA ALA A 76 21.24 1.43 -14.56
C ALA A 76 21.04 0.40 -13.40
N ALA A 77 20.32 0.69 -12.30
CA ALA A 77 20.16 -0.18 -11.11
C ALA A 77 18.70 -0.22 -10.57
N LEU A 78 18.27 -1.24 -9.78
CA LEU A 78 16.84 -1.52 -9.48
C LEU A 78 16.34 -1.26 -8.04
N PHE A 79 15.24 -0.49 -7.96
CA PHE A 79 14.32 -0.38 -6.82
C PHE A 79 12.86 -0.61 -7.30
N VAL A 80 12.12 -1.58 -6.78
CA VAL A 80 10.70 -1.35 -6.42
C VAL A 80 10.43 -2.20 -5.18
N MET A 81 9.52 -1.76 -4.31
CA MET A 81 9.12 -2.53 -3.14
C MET A 81 8.55 -3.89 -3.54
N ARG A 82 9.35 -4.96 -3.36
CA ARG A 82 9.06 -6.34 -3.80
C ARG A 82 7.88 -7.02 -3.09
N SER A 83 7.13 -6.26 -2.30
CA SER A 83 5.90 -6.65 -1.59
C SER A 83 4.69 -6.85 -2.51
N ALA A 84 4.72 -6.32 -3.75
CA ALA A 84 3.68 -6.52 -4.76
C ALA A 84 4.16 -7.44 -5.90
N THR A 85 3.26 -8.28 -6.40
CA THR A 85 3.54 -9.42 -7.30
C THR A 85 4.05 -9.04 -8.69
N THR A 86 3.64 -7.89 -9.23
CA THR A 86 4.05 -7.36 -10.55
C THR A 86 5.57 -7.27 -10.73
N HIS A 87 6.34 -7.10 -9.65
CA HIS A 87 7.79 -7.03 -9.71
C HIS A 87 8.46 -8.40 -9.90
N SER A 88 7.78 -9.49 -9.56
CA SER A 88 8.30 -10.85 -9.80
C SER A 88 8.24 -11.21 -11.28
N ASP A 89 7.18 -10.78 -11.98
CA ASP A 89 7.05 -10.92 -13.43
C ASP A 89 8.14 -10.15 -14.19
N LEU A 90 8.44 -8.90 -13.81
CA LEU A 90 9.52 -8.12 -14.43
C LEU A 90 10.90 -8.79 -14.23
N MET A 91 11.16 -9.35 -13.05
CA MET A 91 12.39 -10.10 -12.77
C MET A 91 12.50 -11.38 -13.62
N LEU A 92 11.39 -12.09 -13.85
CA LEU A 92 11.35 -13.25 -14.74
C LEU A 92 11.63 -12.85 -16.19
N ARG A 93 10.95 -11.81 -16.71
CA ARG A 93 11.18 -11.30 -18.07
C ARG A 93 12.61 -10.80 -18.30
N ALA A 94 13.23 -10.19 -17.29
CA ALA A 94 14.64 -9.80 -17.34
C ALA A 94 15.58 -11.02 -17.38
N HIS A 95 15.31 -12.05 -16.57
CA HIS A 95 16.08 -13.29 -16.54
C HIS A 95 15.98 -14.07 -17.87
N GLU A 96 14.78 -14.15 -18.46
CA GLU A 96 14.54 -14.74 -19.79
C GLU A 96 15.35 -14.06 -20.92
N GLN A 97 15.62 -12.76 -20.78
CA GLN A 97 16.44 -11.98 -21.72
C GLN A 97 17.94 -11.92 -21.32
N GLY A 98 18.36 -12.68 -20.29
CA GLY A 98 19.75 -12.72 -19.83
C GLY A 98 20.24 -11.44 -19.13
N VAL A 99 19.33 -10.52 -18.78
CA VAL A 99 19.67 -9.25 -18.12
C VAL A 99 19.95 -9.51 -16.64
N GLN A 100 21.12 -9.06 -16.17
CA GLN A 100 21.46 -9.16 -14.74
C GLN A 100 20.64 -8.15 -13.91
N THR A 101 19.91 -8.67 -12.93
CA THR A 101 19.08 -7.89 -12.00
C THR A 101 19.66 -7.91 -10.59
N SER A 102 19.85 -6.75 -9.98
CA SER A 102 20.16 -6.62 -8.54
C SER A 102 18.94 -6.08 -7.78
N ILE A 103 18.72 -6.51 -6.54
CA ILE A 103 17.60 -6.06 -5.70
C ILE A 103 18.17 -5.25 -4.54
N ILE A 104 17.79 -3.98 -4.44
CA ILE A 104 18.06 -3.13 -3.29
C ILE A 104 16.77 -2.95 -2.48
N HIS A 105 16.84 -3.24 -1.19
CA HIS A 105 15.69 -3.22 -0.28
C HIS A 105 15.46 -1.83 0.34
N ASN A 106 14.21 -1.52 0.67
CA ASN A 106 13.80 -0.29 1.35
C ASN A 106 12.61 -0.60 2.30
N ALA A 107 12.25 0.34 3.17
CA ALA A 107 11.14 0.20 4.11
C ALA A 107 9.80 -0.08 3.37
N SER A 108 8.98 -0.95 3.95
CA SER A 108 7.69 -1.37 3.40
C SER A 108 6.56 -1.07 4.37
N ILE A 109 5.35 -0.79 3.89
CA ILE A 109 4.17 -0.72 4.77
C ILE A 109 3.94 -2.04 5.53
N LEU A 110 4.35 -3.18 4.95
CA LEU A 110 4.27 -4.50 5.59
C LEU A 110 5.14 -4.61 6.87
N THR A 111 6.18 -3.79 7.01
CA THR A 111 7.04 -3.74 8.21
C THR A 111 6.81 -2.47 9.03
N ALA A 112 6.58 -1.35 8.36
CA ALA A 112 6.34 -0.05 9.00
C ALA A 112 5.01 0.00 9.77
N VAL A 113 4.02 -0.86 9.45
CA VAL A 113 2.77 -1.00 10.23
C VAL A 113 3.01 -1.26 11.73
N GLY A 114 4.17 -1.82 12.11
CA GLY A 114 4.57 -1.97 13.51
C GLY A 114 4.60 -0.66 14.32
N CYS A 115 4.57 0.52 13.66
CA CYS A 115 4.44 1.81 14.34
C CYS A 115 3.11 1.99 15.11
N CYS A 116 2.07 1.19 14.82
CA CYS A 116 0.85 1.18 15.63
C CYS A 116 0.93 0.37 16.93
N GLY A 117 2.04 -0.35 17.16
CA GLY A 117 2.26 -1.15 18.38
C GLY A 117 1.91 -2.63 18.28
N LEU A 118 1.29 -3.07 17.18
CA LEU A 118 1.01 -4.48 16.93
C LEU A 118 2.28 -5.26 16.57
N GLN A 119 2.38 -6.49 17.07
CA GLN A 119 3.52 -7.38 16.83
C GLN A 119 3.50 -7.89 15.39
N LEU A 120 4.55 -7.59 14.62
CA LEU A 120 4.65 -8.01 13.22
C LEU A 120 4.55 -9.55 13.02
N TYR A 121 4.98 -10.33 14.02
CA TYR A 121 4.86 -11.80 14.01
C TYR A 121 3.43 -12.32 14.17
N SER A 122 2.50 -11.47 14.62
CA SER A 122 1.09 -11.79 14.84
C SER A 122 0.19 -11.37 13.67
N PHE A 123 0.76 -10.86 12.57
CA PHE A 123 0.02 -10.59 11.34
C PHE A 123 -0.16 -11.87 10.50
N GLY A 124 -1.36 -12.06 9.97
CA GLY A 124 -1.73 -13.17 9.09
C GLY A 124 -1.64 -12.82 7.60
N GLU A 125 -2.54 -13.37 6.79
CA GLU A 125 -2.59 -13.08 5.36
C GLU A 125 -3.01 -11.62 5.11
N THR A 126 -2.14 -10.82 4.50
CA THR A 126 -2.45 -9.45 4.06
C THR A 126 -3.52 -9.46 2.98
N VAL A 127 -4.51 -8.56 3.10
CA VAL A 127 -5.61 -8.42 2.13
C VAL A 127 -5.54 -7.08 1.39
N SER A 128 -6.18 -7.02 0.22
CA SER A 128 -6.41 -5.77 -0.51
C SER A 128 -7.91 -5.49 -0.57
N ILE A 129 -8.32 -4.32 -0.05
CA ILE A 129 -9.69 -3.82 -0.15
C ILE A 129 -9.75 -2.92 -1.39
N VAL A 130 -10.63 -3.28 -2.34
CA VAL A 130 -10.76 -2.64 -3.66
C VAL A 130 -11.95 -1.70 -3.71
N MET A 131 -11.89 -0.63 -4.51
CA MET A 131 -13.03 0.28 -4.66
C MET A 131 -14.18 -0.43 -5.37
N TRP A 132 -15.29 -0.56 -4.66
CA TRP A 132 -16.56 -1.00 -5.23
C TRP A 132 -17.06 -0.03 -6.31
N THR A 133 -17.73 -0.61 -7.30
CA THR A 133 -18.53 0.11 -8.31
C THR A 133 -19.98 -0.36 -8.23
N ASP A 134 -20.88 0.30 -8.94
CA ASP A 134 -22.31 -0.07 -8.96
C ASP A 134 -22.56 -1.49 -9.51
N THR A 135 -21.63 -1.99 -10.34
CA THR A 135 -21.71 -3.32 -10.97
C THR A 135 -20.78 -4.37 -10.36
N TRP A 136 -19.83 -3.98 -9.50
CA TRP A 136 -18.81 -4.88 -8.96
C TRP A 136 -18.50 -4.57 -7.49
N ARG A 137 -19.00 -5.43 -6.60
CA ARG A 137 -18.87 -5.36 -5.14
C ARG A 137 -18.24 -6.65 -4.57
N PRO A 138 -16.94 -6.91 -4.83
CA PRO A 138 -16.26 -8.09 -4.30
C PRO A 138 -16.09 -7.98 -2.79
N HIS A 139 -16.28 -9.10 -2.09
CA HIS A 139 -16.17 -9.21 -0.63
C HIS A 139 -15.23 -10.34 -0.19
N SER A 140 -14.46 -10.93 -1.10
CA SER A 140 -13.59 -12.10 -0.85
C SER A 140 -12.42 -11.83 0.11
N TYR A 141 -12.14 -10.57 0.45
CA TYR A 141 -11.23 -10.22 1.55
C TYR A 141 -11.84 -10.46 2.94
N TYR A 142 -13.17 -10.53 3.06
CA TYR A 142 -13.87 -10.88 4.31
C TYR A 142 -13.43 -12.25 4.83
N ASP A 143 -13.46 -13.26 3.96
CA ASP A 143 -13.20 -14.65 4.34
C ASP A 143 -11.73 -14.85 4.78
N LYS A 144 -10.82 -14.00 4.29
CA LYS A 144 -9.42 -13.91 4.73
C LYS A 144 -9.25 -13.22 6.09
N ILE A 145 -9.93 -12.09 6.30
CA ILE A 145 -10.00 -11.43 7.62
C ILE A 145 -10.58 -12.39 8.67
N ALA A 146 -11.61 -13.16 8.29
CA ALA A 146 -12.21 -14.20 9.13
C ALA A 146 -11.21 -15.31 9.48
N ALA A 147 -10.52 -15.88 8.49
CA ALA A 147 -9.52 -16.92 8.70
C ALA A 147 -8.34 -16.45 9.57
N ASN A 148 -7.92 -15.19 9.45
CA ASN A 148 -6.91 -14.59 10.31
C ASN A 148 -7.42 -14.43 11.75
N ARG A 149 -8.59 -13.79 11.96
CA ARG A 149 -9.12 -13.55 13.31
C ARG A 149 -9.51 -14.83 14.04
N GLN A 150 -9.99 -15.86 13.34
CA GLN A 150 -10.20 -17.20 13.91
C GLN A 150 -8.89 -17.82 14.46
N ARG A 151 -7.74 -17.48 13.86
CA ARG A 151 -6.39 -17.89 14.32
C ARG A 151 -5.79 -16.92 15.35
N GLY A 152 -6.51 -15.85 15.71
CA GLY A 152 -6.04 -14.77 16.57
C GLY A 152 -5.08 -13.78 15.89
N LEU A 153 -4.89 -13.85 14.58
CA LEU A 153 -3.93 -13.02 13.83
C LEU A 153 -4.53 -11.67 13.41
N HIS A 154 -3.72 -10.61 13.41
CA HIS A 154 -4.09 -9.31 12.84
C HIS A 154 -4.06 -9.36 11.30
N THR A 155 -4.91 -8.59 10.65
CA THR A 155 -4.98 -8.49 9.18
C THR A 155 -4.63 -7.07 8.74
N LEU A 156 -3.51 -6.92 8.05
CA LEU A 156 -3.21 -5.69 7.31
C LEU A 156 -4.07 -5.66 6.04
N CYS A 157 -4.85 -4.59 5.90
CA CYS A 157 -5.68 -4.29 4.75
C CYS A 157 -5.01 -3.15 3.97
N LEU A 158 -4.41 -3.50 2.83
CA LEU A 158 -3.96 -2.54 1.83
C LEU A 158 -5.19 -1.97 1.11
N LEU A 159 -5.19 -0.66 0.87
CA LEU A 159 -6.33 0.05 0.31
C LEU A 159 -6.07 0.44 -1.15
N ASP A 160 -7.12 0.46 -1.97
CA ASP A 160 -7.04 0.64 -3.42
C ASP A 160 -6.45 1.99 -3.88
N ILE A 161 -5.80 1.97 -5.03
CA ILE A 161 -5.12 3.12 -5.64
C ILE A 161 -5.42 3.16 -7.15
N LYS A 162 -6.45 3.93 -7.52
CA LYS A 162 -6.87 4.19 -8.89
C LYS A 162 -6.16 5.42 -9.43
N VAL A 163 -5.11 5.22 -10.22
CA VAL A 163 -4.27 6.27 -10.81
C VAL A 163 -4.26 6.10 -12.32
N LYS A 164 -4.48 7.19 -13.07
CA LYS A 164 -4.59 7.18 -14.55
C LYS A 164 -5.68 6.22 -15.08
N GLU A 165 -6.81 6.04 -14.39
CA GLU A 165 -7.93 5.31 -15.02
C GLU A 165 -8.56 6.16 -16.13
N LYS A 166 -8.83 5.54 -17.28
CA LYS A 166 -9.65 6.13 -18.35
C LYS A 166 -11.10 5.78 -18.05
N SER A 167 -11.98 6.78 -17.94
CA SER A 167 -13.40 6.52 -17.69
C SER A 167 -13.97 5.60 -18.78
N VAL A 168 -14.94 4.73 -18.43
CA VAL A 168 -15.53 3.77 -19.37
C VAL A 168 -16.07 4.48 -20.62
N GLU A 169 -16.67 5.65 -20.43
CA GLU A 169 -17.14 6.49 -21.53
C GLU A 169 -16.02 7.03 -22.42
N ASN A 170 -14.92 7.49 -21.84
CA ASN A 170 -13.78 8.02 -22.60
C ASN A 170 -13.02 6.91 -23.32
N LEU A 171 -12.94 5.71 -22.73
CA LEU A 171 -12.43 4.51 -23.37
C LEU A 171 -13.26 4.12 -24.60
N ILE A 172 -14.59 4.06 -24.47
CA ILE A 172 -15.53 3.80 -25.59
C ILE A 172 -15.44 4.90 -26.67
N LYS A 173 -15.21 6.16 -26.27
CA LYS A 173 -15.09 7.31 -27.19
C LYS A 173 -13.67 7.51 -27.75
N GLY A 174 -12.71 6.64 -27.43
CA GLY A 174 -11.32 6.72 -27.90
C GLY A 174 -10.57 7.97 -27.45
N ARG A 175 -10.86 8.50 -26.25
CA ARG A 175 -10.28 9.74 -25.71
C ARG A 175 -9.37 9.46 -24.52
N ASP A 176 -8.13 9.93 -24.60
CA ASP A 176 -7.15 9.87 -23.50
C ASP A 176 -7.40 10.93 -22.42
N ILE A 177 -8.62 10.91 -21.86
CA ILE A 177 -9.01 11.73 -20.71
C ILE A 177 -8.93 10.83 -19.47
N TYR A 178 -7.88 11.06 -18.68
CA TYR A 178 -7.61 10.36 -17.44
C TYR A 178 -8.34 11.02 -16.26
N GLU A 179 -8.90 10.21 -15.38
CA GLU A 179 -9.49 10.69 -14.13
C GLU A 179 -8.40 11.07 -13.10
N PRO A 180 -8.67 12.03 -12.20
CA PRO A 180 -7.74 12.37 -11.14
C PRO A 180 -7.47 11.15 -10.23
N PRO A 181 -6.26 11.01 -9.67
CA PRO A 181 -5.89 9.83 -8.90
C PRO A 181 -6.72 9.72 -7.61
N ARG A 182 -7.53 8.66 -7.50
CA ARG A 182 -8.35 8.35 -6.33
C ARG A 182 -7.63 7.31 -5.48
N PHE A 183 -7.49 7.61 -4.20
CA PHE A 183 -6.88 6.73 -3.19
C PHE A 183 -7.95 6.37 -2.18
N MET A 184 -8.10 5.10 -1.83
CA MET A 184 -9.10 4.67 -0.86
C MET A 184 -8.70 5.10 0.54
N THR A 185 -9.64 5.72 1.25
CA THR A 185 -9.49 6.11 2.65
C THR A 185 -9.80 4.95 3.61
N ALA A 186 -9.23 4.98 4.81
CA ALA A 186 -9.58 4.04 5.88
C ALA A 186 -11.09 4.11 6.25
N ALA A 187 -11.71 5.27 6.04
CA ALA A 187 -13.16 5.46 6.20
C ALA A 187 -13.97 4.70 5.13
N GLU A 188 -13.69 4.88 3.84
CA GLU A 188 -14.33 4.10 2.75
C GLU A 188 -14.15 2.60 2.96
N ALA A 189 -12.95 2.17 3.38
CA ALA A 189 -12.65 0.77 3.67
C ALA A 189 -13.48 0.22 4.84
N ALA A 190 -13.61 0.98 5.94
CA ALA A 190 -14.44 0.60 7.07
C ALA A 190 -15.94 0.57 6.72
N SER A 191 -16.42 1.50 5.88
CA SER A 191 -17.80 1.49 5.36
C SER A 191 -18.09 0.22 4.55
N GLN A 192 -17.22 -0.15 3.60
CA GLN A 192 -17.38 -1.42 2.85
C GLN A 192 -17.36 -2.64 3.77
N LEU A 193 -16.48 -2.66 4.79
CA LEU A 193 -16.44 -3.76 5.76
C LEU A 193 -17.75 -3.87 6.55
N ILE A 194 -18.43 -2.76 6.86
CA ILE A 194 -19.76 -2.74 7.49
C ILE A 194 -20.85 -3.20 6.51
N GLU A 195 -20.86 -2.70 5.26
CA GLU A 195 -21.82 -3.17 4.23
C GLU A 195 -21.71 -4.70 4.02
N ILE A 196 -20.52 -5.29 4.11
CA ILE A 196 -20.35 -6.75 4.06
C ILE A 196 -20.98 -7.45 5.27
N LEU A 197 -20.95 -6.87 6.47
CA LEU A 197 -21.67 -7.43 7.62
C LEU A 197 -23.19 -7.41 7.41
N GLU A 198 -23.72 -6.36 6.81
CA GLU A 198 -25.16 -6.27 6.49
C GLU A 198 -25.56 -7.31 5.44
N LEU A 199 -24.74 -7.52 4.41
CA LEU A 199 -24.93 -8.61 3.43
C LEU A 199 -24.88 -9.99 4.11
N ARG A 200 -23.86 -10.27 4.94
CA ARG A 200 -23.73 -11.55 5.67
C ARG A 200 -24.88 -11.78 6.66
N ARG A 201 -25.42 -10.71 7.28
CA ARG A 201 -26.64 -10.76 8.11
C ARG A 201 -27.88 -11.09 7.27
N ALA A 202 -27.98 -10.55 6.05
CA ALA A 202 -29.07 -10.84 5.11
C ALA A 202 -28.99 -12.27 4.53
N ASP A 203 -27.78 -12.83 4.36
CA ASP A 203 -27.53 -14.25 4.05
C ASP A 203 -28.02 -15.19 5.19
N GLY A 204 -28.40 -14.65 6.35
CA GLY A 204 -28.90 -15.40 7.52
C GLY A 204 -27.82 -15.89 8.48
N ILE A 205 -26.57 -15.46 8.32
CA ILE A 205 -25.44 -15.86 9.18
C ILE A 205 -25.60 -15.20 10.55
N PRO A 206 -25.59 -15.97 11.66
CA PRO A 206 -25.82 -15.43 12.99
C PRO A 206 -24.66 -14.54 13.44
N ALA A 207 -24.94 -13.55 14.29
CA ALA A 207 -23.95 -12.59 14.76
C ALA A 207 -22.75 -13.21 15.50
N SER A 208 -22.88 -14.45 16.00
CA SER A 208 -21.82 -15.25 16.62
C SER A 208 -20.82 -15.88 15.63
N GLU A 209 -21.16 -15.95 14.34
CA GLU A 209 -20.32 -16.50 13.27
C GLU A 209 -19.67 -15.40 12.42
N LEU A 210 -20.08 -14.13 12.60
CA LEU A 210 -19.46 -13.00 11.93
C LEU A 210 -18.04 -12.77 12.47
N ALA A 211 -17.07 -12.65 11.56
CA ALA A 211 -15.66 -12.42 11.88
C ALA A 211 -15.39 -11.10 12.62
N TYR A 212 -16.29 -10.13 12.50
CA TYR A 212 -16.22 -8.84 13.18
C TYR A 212 -17.61 -8.20 13.26
N SER A 213 -17.67 -7.08 13.98
CA SER A 213 -18.87 -6.32 14.30
C SER A 213 -18.61 -4.82 14.10
N ASP A 214 -19.67 -4.02 14.09
CA ASP A 214 -19.62 -2.56 13.96
C ASP A 214 -18.76 -1.92 15.08
N ASP A 215 -18.79 -2.51 16.27
CA ASP A 215 -17.99 -2.13 17.45
C ASP A 215 -16.63 -2.84 17.55
N SER A 216 -16.27 -3.72 16.62
CA SER A 216 -14.94 -4.34 16.60
C SER A 216 -13.85 -3.27 16.41
N PRO A 217 -12.71 -3.38 17.12
CA PRO A 217 -11.65 -2.40 17.01
C PRO A 217 -10.96 -2.51 15.66
N CYS A 218 -10.49 -1.39 15.13
CA CYS A 218 -9.66 -1.31 13.94
C CYS A 218 -8.65 -0.16 14.08
N ILE A 219 -7.54 -0.23 13.33
CA ILE A 219 -6.51 0.79 13.32
C ILE A 219 -6.42 1.36 11.91
N GLY A 220 -6.77 2.63 11.75
CA GLY A 220 -6.47 3.41 10.55
C GLY A 220 -5.05 3.97 10.67
N LEU A 221 -4.23 3.74 9.64
CA LEU A 221 -2.91 4.34 9.49
C LEU A 221 -2.91 5.23 8.24
N ALA A 222 -2.29 6.39 8.34
CA ALA A 222 -2.14 7.34 7.24
C ALA A 222 -0.72 7.88 7.20
N ARG A 223 -0.16 7.99 5.98
CA ARG A 223 1.15 8.63 5.72
C ARG A 223 2.27 8.07 6.58
N VAL A 224 2.29 6.74 6.76
CA VAL A 224 3.27 6.02 7.58
C VAL A 224 4.69 6.35 7.12
N GLY A 225 5.56 6.74 8.05
CA GLY A 225 6.92 7.19 7.76
C GLY A 225 7.07 8.67 7.34
N MET A 226 6.00 9.47 7.33
CA MET A 226 6.08 10.92 7.16
C MET A 226 6.00 11.68 8.49
N GLU A 227 6.47 12.92 8.51
CA GLU A 227 6.26 13.88 9.60
C GLU A 227 4.76 14.08 9.93
N THR A 228 3.88 13.93 8.92
CA THR A 228 2.42 14.07 9.05
C THR A 228 1.70 12.73 9.27
N GLN A 229 2.41 11.67 9.67
CA GLN A 229 1.84 10.36 9.98
C GLN A 229 0.69 10.48 10.99
N CYS A 230 -0.42 9.81 10.71
CA CYS A 230 -1.55 9.66 11.63
C CYS A 230 -1.83 8.18 11.88
N ILE A 231 -2.08 7.81 13.14
CA ILE A 231 -2.50 6.48 13.56
C ILE A 231 -3.72 6.70 14.47
N LYS A 232 -4.82 6.01 14.18
CA LYS A 232 -6.09 6.15 14.89
C LYS A 232 -6.69 4.78 15.15
N CYS A 233 -6.94 4.44 16.41
CA CYS A 233 -7.65 3.23 16.81
C CYS A 233 -9.08 3.59 17.24
N SER A 234 -10.08 2.94 16.67
CA SER A 234 -11.50 3.15 16.99
C SER A 234 -12.32 1.92 16.65
N SER A 235 -13.64 1.95 16.88
CA SER A 235 -14.53 0.96 16.27
C SER A 235 -14.55 1.12 14.75
N LEU A 236 -14.90 0.06 14.03
CA LEU A 236 -15.18 0.13 12.58
C LEU A 236 -16.23 1.20 12.26
N LYS A 237 -17.27 1.30 13.10
CA LYS A 237 -18.34 2.30 12.97
C LYS A 237 -17.86 3.75 13.15
N GLU A 238 -16.90 4.02 14.05
CA GLU A 238 -16.32 5.36 14.15
C GLU A 238 -15.32 5.61 13.00
N MET A 239 -14.58 4.58 12.58
CA MET A 239 -13.62 4.64 11.48
C MET A 239 -14.28 5.00 10.14
N SER A 240 -15.48 4.48 9.86
CA SER A 240 -16.25 4.79 8.64
C SER A 240 -16.59 6.29 8.48
N THR A 241 -16.57 7.04 9.58
CA THR A 241 -16.76 8.50 9.62
C THR A 241 -15.49 9.29 9.95
N SER A 242 -14.32 8.63 10.04
CA SER A 242 -13.09 9.24 10.53
C SER A 242 -12.22 9.81 9.42
N ASP A 243 -11.98 11.12 9.47
CA ASP A 243 -10.88 11.73 8.73
C ASP A 243 -9.52 11.40 9.37
N LEU A 244 -8.55 11.03 8.53
CA LEU A 244 -7.13 10.82 8.87
C LEU A 244 -6.21 11.75 8.05
N GLY A 245 -6.76 12.61 7.19
CA GLY A 245 -6.07 13.53 6.29
C GLY A 245 -5.84 12.95 4.88
N SER A 246 -4.74 13.39 4.25
CA SER A 246 -4.38 13.02 2.88
C SER A 246 -3.77 11.60 2.75
N PRO A 247 -3.95 10.93 1.59
CA PRO A 247 -3.39 9.59 1.34
C PRO A 247 -1.85 9.56 1.40
N LEU A 248 -1.20 8.39 1.51
CA LEU A 248 -1.74 7.03 1.47
C LEU A 248 -2.28 6.55 2.82
N HIS A 249 -3.40 5.81 2.79
CA HIS A 249 -4.03 5.18 3.96
C HIS A 249 -3.87 3.65 3.95
N SER A 250 -3.99 3.04 5.12
CA SER A 250 -4.04 1.58 5.34
C SER A 250 -4.92 1.30 6.55
N LEU A 251 -5.53 0.12 6.60
CA LEU A 251 -6.39 -0.29 7.72
C LEU A 251 -5.85 -1.61 8.32
N VAL A 252 -5.94 -1.78 9.63
CA VAL A 252 -5.63 -3.07 10.29
C VAL A 252 -6.84 -3.52 11.10
N ILE A 253 -7.25 -4.76 10.89
CA ILE A 253 -8.22 -5.46 11.74
C ILE A 253 -7.43 -6.37 12.67
N PRO A 254 -7.31 -6.06 13.97
CA PRO A 254 -6.58 -6.88 14.91
C PRO A 254 -7.32 -8.21 15.17
N GLY A 255 -6.54 -9.28 15.33
CA GLY A 255 -6.99 -10.49 16.00
C GLY A 255 -6.87 -10.35 17.52
N LYS A 256 -6.38 -11.40 18.17
CA LYS A 256 -6.22 -11.47 19.62
C LYS A 256 -5.06 -10.59 20.08
N LEU A 257 -5.36 -9.53 20.82
CA LEU A 257 -4.36 -8.60 21.34
C LEU A 257 -3.58 -9.18 22.54
N HIS A 258 -2.27 -8.98 22.54
CA HIS A 258 -1.38 -9.16 23.70
C HIS A 258 -1.47 -7.94 24.64
N PRO A 259 -1.30 -8.05 25.97
CA PRO A 259 -1.44 -6.92 26.90
C PRO A 259 -0.61 -5.67 26.55
N MET A 260 0.62 -5.86 26.06
CA MET A 260 1.46 -4.73 25.59
C MET A 260 0.90 -4.03 24.34
N GLU A 261 0.19 -4.75 23.47
CA GLU A 261 -0.46 -4.17 22.30
C GLU A 261 -1.70 -3.38 22.72
N ILE A 262 -2.44 -3.84 23.73
CA ILE A 262 -3.55 -3.08 24.33
C ILE A 262 -3.04 -1.75 24.91
N GLU A 263 -1.93 -1.77 25.66
CA GLU A 263 -1.33 -0.56 26.21
C GLU A 263 -0.86 0.43 25.12
N MET A 264 -0.24 -0.08 24.05
CA MET A 264 0.24 0.76 22.94
C MET A 264 -0.91 1.30 22.06
N LEU A 265 -1.92 0.47 21.75
CA LEU A 265 -3.10 0.90 21.00
C LEU A 265 -3.96 1.91 21.78
N ARG A 266 -3.98 1.84 23.11
CA ARG A 266 -4.67 2.84 23.95
C ARG A 266 -4.13 4.27 23.72
N LEU A 267 -2.86 4.43 23.31
CA LEU A 267 -2.28 5.74 22.95
C LEU A 267 -2.89 6.35 21.68
N PHE A 268 -3.42 5.51 20.78
CA PHE A 268 -4.06 5.92 19.53
C PHE A 268 -5.59 5.82 19.58
N ALA A 269 -6.16 5.38 20.72
CA ALA A 269 -7.58 5.13 20.87
C ALA A 269 -8.39 6.45 20.95
N THR A 270 -9.42 6.58 20.13
CA THR A 270 -10.37 7.72 20.15
C THR A 270 -11.05 7.92 21.49
N ASN A 271 -11.40 6.80 22.13
CA ASN A 271 -11.96 6.76 23.46
C ASN A 271 -11.38 5.56 24.21
N SER A 272 -10.44 5.83 25.13
CA SER A 272 -9.79 4.81 25.94
C SER A 272 -10.78 4.01 26.81
N THR A 273 -11.91 4.59 27.23
CA THR A 273 -12.92 3.88 28.04
C THR A 273 -13.73 2.87 27.23
N TRP A 274 -14.01 3.18 25.96
CA TRP A 274 -14.59 2.22 25.00
C TRP A 274 -13.57 1.12 24.68
N PHE A 275 -12.33 1.48 24.37
CA PHE A 275 -11.28 0.53 24.00
C PHE A 275 -10.99 -0.46 25.14
N ASP A 276 -10.94 0.03 26.38
CA ASP A 276 -10.81 -0.79 27.59
C ASP A 276 -11.99 -1.74 27.80
N ALA A 277 -13.21 -1.34 27.44
CA ALA A 277 -14.39 -2.21 27.55
C ALA A 277 -14.38 -3.32 26.49
N VAL A 278 -14.02 -2.98 25.24
CA VAL A 278 -13.85 -3.95 24.15
C VAL A 278 -12.76 -4.97 24.50
N CYS A 279 -11.59 -4.52 24.94
CA CYS A 279 -10.48 -5.41 25.31
C CYS A 279 -10.80 -6.33 26.50
N LYS A 280 -11.65 -5.90 27.44
CA LYS A 280 -12.11 -6.74 28.57
C LYS A 280 -13.12 -7.81 28.17
N ASN A 281 -13.93 -7.56 27.15
CA ASN A 281 -14.93 -8.50 26.66
C ASN A 281 -14.35 -9.57 25.72
N GLY A 282 -13.12 -9.37 25.25
CA GLY A 282 -12.42 -10.24 24.29
C GLY A 282 -12.49 -9.70 22.86
N CYS A 283 -11.32 -9.48 22.27
CA CYS A 283 -11.13 -9.15 20.85
C CYS A 283 -10.95 -10.43 20.00
#